data_AF-A0A653YCC0-F1
#
_entry.id   AF-A0A653YCC0-F1
#
_cell.length_a   1.000
_cell.length_b   1.000
_cell.length_c   1.000
_cell.angle_alpha   90.00
_cell.angle_beta   90.00
_cell.angle_gamma   90.00
#
_symmetry.space_group_name_H-M   'P 1'
#
loop_
_entity.id
_entity.type
_entity.pdbx_description
1 polymer ?
#
loop_
_entity_poly.entity_id
_entity_poly.type
_entity_poly.pdbx_seq_one_letter_code
_entity_poly.pdbx_strand_id
1 'polypeptide(L)'
;MAIEYRITLDDNHQFSYRIELDRQYDHQGAEATPKWTRLEHNQCSNCPLNKTEFSHCPAAVDLHRVIEDFHGLPAVKKAQVWVRTPEREYSKQVSLEEGLRSLLGVIMATCACPVLARLKPMAHNHLPFASSQEFILRTISLYLARQYFNFREGRRPDWELKGLVKQFQQLQLVNQAFWQRIHDTCEGDSNLKAFLTFFSMSSSMTVSLETQLQKIRPLVMSAGEAIE
;
A
#
# COMPACT_ATOMS: atom_id res chain seq x y z
N MET A 1 16.07 -3.09 -7.55
CA MET A 1 15.92 -3.62 -6.18
C MET A 1 14.60 -4.36 -6.11
N ALA A 2 14.58 -5.55 -5.51
CA ALA A 2 13.39 -6.41 -5.51
C ALA A 2 13.01 -6.83 -4.09
N ILE A 3 11.72 -7.02 -3.87
CA ILE A 3 11.18 -7.68 -2.67
C ILE A 3 10.53 -8.98 -3.11
N GLU A 4 10.91 -10.08 -2.47
CA GLU A 4 10.39 -11.41 -2.76
C GLU A 4 9.37 -11.80 -1.69
N TYR A 5 8.27 -12.40 -2.13
CA TYR A 5 7.20 -12.91 -1.29
C TYR A 5 6.98 -14.37 -1.58
N ARG A 6 6.79 -15.16 -0.52
CA ARG A 6 6.28 -16.53 -0.60
C ARG A 6 5.16 -16.70 0.42
N ILE A 7 4.00 -17.12 -0.06
CA ILE A 7 2.80 -17.37 0.75
C ILE A 7 2.48 -18.85 0.62
N THR A 8 2.61 -19.60 1.71
CA THR A 8 2.32 -21.03 1.78
C THR A 8 1.08 -21.26 2.64
N LEU A 9 0.03 -21.81 2.06
CA LEU A 9 -1.23 -22.12 2.77
C LEU A 9 -1.25 -23.57 3.28
N ASP A 10 -0.69 -24.48 2.50
CA ASP A 10 -0.53 -25.90 2.75
C ASP A 10 0.46 -26.48 1.72
N ASP A 11 0.68 -27.79 1.75
CA ASP A 11 1.67 -28.46 0.90
C ASP A 11 1.43 -28.30 -0.61
N ASN A 12 0.19 -28.01 -1.02
CA ASN A 12 -0.20 -27.90 -2.42
C ASN A 12 -0.40 -26.46 -2.90
N HIS A 13 -0.50 -25.50 -1.97
CA HIS A 13 -0.79 -24.10 -2.28
C HIS A 13 0.34 -23.19 -1.80
N GLN A 14 1.30 -22.94 -2.70
CA GLN A 14 2.38 -21.99 -2.50
C GLN A 14 2.42 -20.97 -3.65
N PHE A 15 2.34 -19.70 -3.30
CA PHE A 15 2.42 -18.58 -4.25
C PHE A 15 3.71 -17.81 -4.04
N SER A 16 4.39 -17.45 -5.13
CA SER A 16 5.65 -16.71 -5.08
C SER A 16 5.60 -15.48 -5.97
N TYR A 17 6.01 -14.35 -5.43
CA TYR A 17 5.99 -13.06 -6.12
C TYR A 17 7.34 -12.38 -5.98
N ARG A 18 7.80 -11.75 -7.07
CA ARG A 18 8.97 -10.88 -7.07
C ARG A 18 8.54 -9.49 -7.52
N ILE A 19 8.68 -8.52 -6.62
CA ILE A 19 8.22 -7.15 -6.82
C ILE A 19 9.46 -6.27 -7.00
N GLU A 20 9.72 -5.87 -8.25
CA GLU A 20 10.70 -4.83 -8.51
C GLU A 20 10.15 -3.47 -8.01
N LEU A 21 10.99 -2.67 -7.35
CA LEU A 21 10.52 -1.39 -6.78
C LEU A 21 10.52 -0.23 -7.78
N ASP A 22 11.26 -0.38 -8.88
CA ASP A 22 11.34 0.58 -9.98
C ASP A 22 10.63 0.05 -11.22
N ARG A 23 9.37 -0.38 -11.04
CA ARG A 23 8.54 -0.85 -12.14
C ARG A 23 8.10 0.31 -13.02
N GLN A 24 8.12 0.06 -14.31
CA GLN A 24 7.55 0.94 -15.32
C GLN A 24 6.22 0.36 -15.80
N TYR A 25 5.36 1.21 -16.33
CA TYR A 25 4.12 0.75 -16.93
C TYR A 25 4.40 0.05 -18.25
N ASP A 26 4.03 -1.22 -18.33
CA ASP A 26 4.10 -1.99 -19.58
C ASP A 26 2.79 -1.87 -20.35
N HIS A 27 2.79 -1.02 -21.38
CA HIS A 27 1.61 -0.80 -22.22
C HIS A 27 1.19 -2.08 -22.97
N GLN A 28 2.15 -2.90 -23.42
CA GLN A 28 1.84 -4.11 -24.18
C GLN A 28 1.30 -5.19 -23.24
N GLY A 29 1.97 -5.42 -22.11
CA GLY A 29 1.51 -6.34 -21.09
C GLY A 29 0.13 -5.97 -20.54
N ALA A 30 -0.18 -4.68 -20.42
CA ALA A 30 -1.48 -4.22 -19.96
C ALA A 30 -2.64 -4.67 -20.86
N GLU A 31 -2.47 -4.72 -22.19
CA GLU A 31 -3.53 -5.14 -23.12
C GLU A 31 -3.94 -6.61 -22.97
N ALA A 32 -3.02 -7.45 -22.48
CA ALA A 32 -3.29 -8.86 -22.21
C ALA A 32 -4.01 -9.09 -20.86
N THR A 33 -4.23 -8.04 -20.07
CA THR A 33 -4.86 -8.17 -18.74
C THR A 33 -6.39 -8.17 -18.81
N PRO A 34 -7.09 -8.69 -17.77
CA PRO A 34 -8.53 -8.79 -17.77
C PRO A 34 -9.24 -7.43 -17.93
N LYS A 35 -10.47 -7.44 -18.47
CA LYS A 35 -11.24 -6.20 -18.72
C LYS A 35 -11.41 -5.30 -17.49
N TRP A 36 -11.48 -5.88 -16.30
CA TRP A 36 -11.63 -5.11 -15.06
C TRP A 36 -10.41 -4.24 -14.74
N THR A 37 -9.25 -4.47 -15.35
CA THR A 37 -8.04 -3.63 -15.15
C THR A 37 -8.07 -2.36 -16.00
N ARG A 38 -8.99 -2.21 -16.96
CA ARG A 38 -9.12 -1.04 -17.84
C ARG A 38 -9.24 0.25 -17.04
N LEU A 39 -8.66 1.35 -17.54
CA LEU A 39 -8.63 2.59 -16.78
C LEU A 39 -10.04 3.09 -16.45
N GLU A 40 -10.94 3.01 -17.43
CA GLU A 40 -12.34 3.44 -17.37
C GLU A 40 -13.22 2.62 -16.41
N HIS A 41 -12.86 1.36 -16.14
CA HIS A 41 -13.67 0.49 -15.29
C HIS A 41 -13.47 0.88 -13.82
N ASN A 42 -14.45 1.49 -13.17
CA ASN A 42 -14.31 2.01 -11.80
C ASN A 42 -13.09 2.94 -11.64
N GLN A 43 -12.97 3.94 -12.53
CA GLN A 43 -11.93 4.95 -12.45
C GLN A 43 -12.09 5.80 -11.18
N CYS A 44 -10.99 6.08 -10.46
CA CYS A 44 -11.06 6.98 -9.31
C CYS A 44 -11.35 8.42 -9.74
N SER A 45 -12.16 9.13 -8.95
CA SER A 45 -12.56 10.52 -9.24
C SER A 45 -11.39 11.51 -9.26
N ASN A 46 -10.27 11.15 -8.63
CA ASN A 46 -9.03 11.92 -8.62
C ASN A 46 -7.94 11.34 -9.54
N CYS A 47 -8.30 10.49 -10.50
CA CYS A 47 -7.33 9.88 -11.40
C CYS A 47 -6.62 10.96 -12.25
N PRO A 48 -5.28 11.07 -12.19
CA PRO A 48 -4.55 12.03 -13.01
C PRO A 48 -4.22 11.49 -14.41
N LEU A 49 -4.51 10.22 -14.68
CA LEU A 49 -4.11 9.55 -15.93
C LEU A 49 -5.12 9.82 -17.05
N ASN A 50 -4.59 10.07 -18.25
CA ASN A 50 -5.38 10.22 -19.46
C ASN A 50 -5.57 8.86 -20.14
N LYS A 51 -6.80 8.56 -20.57
CA LYS A 51 -7.16 7.35 -21.32
C LYS A 51 -6.46 7.20 -22.67
N THR A 52 -5.99 8.28 -23.29
CA THR A 52 -5.23 8.20 -24.54
C THR A 52 -3.81 7.71 -24.34
N GLU A 53 -3.26 7.90 -23.13
CA GLU A 53 -1.91 7.46 -22.76
C GLU A 53 -1.96 6.12 -22.01
N PHE A 54 -2.96 5.93 -21.15
CA PHE A 54 -3.12 4.74 -20.33
C PHE A 54 -4.44 4.04 -20.64
N SER A 55 -4.36 2.89 -21.31
CA SER A 55 -5.53 2.04 -21.57
C SER A 55 -6.04 1.34 -20.30
N HIS A 56 -5.13 1.01 -19.38
CA HIS A 56 -5.42 0.30 -18.13
C HIS A 56 -4.91 1.05 -16.90
N CYS A 57 -5.53 0.82 -15.74
CA CYS A 57 -5.07 1.34 -14.47
C CYS A 57 -3.76 0.63 -14.07
N PRO A 58 -2.63 1.34 -13.86
CA PRO A 58 -1.37 0.71 -13.51
C PRO A 58 -1.43 -0.19 -12.26
N ALA A 59 -2.16 0.26 -11.23
CA ALA A 59 -2.32 -0.53 -10.01
C ALA A 59 -3.13 -1.81 -10.25
N ALA A 60 -4.12 -1.77 -11.15
CA ALA A 60 -4.94 -2.94 -11.47
C ALA A 60 -4.15 -3.95 -12.31
N VAL A 61 -3.39 -3.47 -13.30
CA VAL A 61 -2.46 -4.28 -14.10
C VAL A 61 -1.44 -4.96 -13.19
N ASP A 62 -0.87 -4.25 -12.22
CA ASP A 62 0.15 -4.86 -11.35
C ASP A 62 -0.43 -5.88 -10.34
N LEU A 63 -1.73 -5.80 -10.06
CA LEU A 63 -2.39 -6.63 -9.05
C LEU A 63 -3.18 -7.82 -9.59
N HIS A 64 -3.47 -7.87 -10.90
CA HIS A 64 -4.44 -8.84 -11.41
C HIS A 64 -4.07 -10.30 -11.11
N ARG A 65 -2.79 -10.67 -11.29
CA ARG A 65 -2.33 -12.04 -11.00
C ARG A 65 -2.53 -12.43 -9.55
N VAL A 66 -2.22 -11.51 -8.62
CA VAL A 66 -2.43 -11.74 -7.18
C VAL A 66 -3.93 -11.93 -6.90
N ILE A 67 -4.79 -11.12 -7.49
CA ILE A 67 -6.24 -11.23 -7.27
C ILE A 67 -6.78 -12.57 -7.82
N GLU A 68 -6.33 -12.99 -8.99
CA GLU A 68 -6.70 -14.27 -9.60
C GLU A 68 -6.18 -15.48 -8.79
N ASP A 69 -4.91 -15.46 -8.39
CA ASP A 69 -4.27 -16.54 -7.62
C ASP A 69 -4.95 -16.79 -6.28
N PHE A 70 -5.46 -15.74 -5.65
CA PHE A 70 -6.15 -15.83 -4.36
C PHE A 70 -7.67 -15.91 -4.47
N HIS A 71 -8.23 -15.93 -5.68
CA HIS A 71 -9.67 -15.98 -5.85
C HIS A 71 -10.27 -17.23 -5.21
N GLY A 72 -11.33 -17.05 -4.42
CA GLY A 72 -12.05 -18.15 -3.77
C GLY A 72 -11.36 -18.78 -2.55
N LEU A 73 -10.17 -18.30 -2.16
CA LEU A 73 -9.49 -18.77 -0.95
C LEU A 73 -10.07 -18.11 0.32
N PRO A 74 -10.19 -18.81 1.46
CA PRO A 74 -10.72 -18.19 2.68
C PRO A 74 -9.74 -17.20 3.31
N ALA A 75 -10.14 -15.93 3.48
CA ALA A 75 -9.29 -14.86 4.02
C ALA A 75 -8.74 -15.12 5.43
N VAL A 76 -9.52 -15.83 6.26
CA VAL A 76 -9.15 -16.19 7.63
C VAL A 76 -8.22 -17.41 7.70
N LYS A 77 -7.98 -18.10 6.58
CA LYS A 77 -7.06 -19.25 6.53
C LYS A 77 -5.68 -18.80 6.98
N LYS A 78 -5.03 -19.61 7.82
CA LYS A 78 -3.64 -19.34 8.24
C LYS A 78 -2.70 -19.62 7.09
N ALA A 79 -1.72 -18.74 6.92
CA ALA A 79 -0.70 -18.80 5.90
C ALA A 79 0.67 -18.57 6.55
N GLN A 80 1.67 -19.33 6.13
CA GLN A 80 3.06 -18.98 6.38
C GLN A 80 3.48 -17.97 5.31
N VAL A 81 3.81 -16.75 5.73
CA VAL A 81 4.27 -15.70 4.81
C VAL A 81 5.74 -15.41 5.08
N TRP A 82 6.55 -15.62 4.05
CA TRP A 82 7.96 -15.28 4.02
C TRP A 82 8.19 -14.11 3.07
N VAL A 83 8.97 -13.13 3.52
CA VAL A 83 9.27 -11.93 2.74
C VAL A 83 10.76 -11.65 2.82
N ARG A 84 11.41 -11.43 1.68
CA ARG A 84 12.81 -11.05 1.61
C ARG A 84 12.96 -9.66 0.99
N THR A 85 13.60 -8.77 1.73
CA THR A 85 14.13 -7.49 1.22
C THR A 85 15.65 -7.60 1.12
N PRO A 86 16.35 -6.62 0.53
CA PRO A 86 17.81 -6.65 0.48
C PRO A 86 18.49 -6.67 1.87
N GLU A 87 17.84 -6.07 2.87
CA GLU A 87 18.40 -5.89 4.20
C GLU A 87 18.05 -7.03 5.17
N ARG A 88 16.99 -7.80 4.90
CA ARG A 88 16.39 -8.71 5.89
C ARG A 88 15.39 -9.69 5.30
N GLU A 89 15.21 -10.80 6.01
CA GLU A 89 14.14 -11.75 5.79
C GLU A 89 13.14 -11.72 6.95
N TYR A 90 11.87 -11.86 6.62
CA TYR A 90 10.74 -11.93 7.54
C TYR A 90 10.00 -13.23 7.34
N SER A 91 9.57 -13.85 8.43
CA SER A 91 8.74 -15.05 8.38
C SER A 91 7.70 -14.97 9.49
N LYS A 92 6.42 -15.06 9.16
CA LYS A 92 5.34 -14.97 10.14
C LYS A 92 4.15 -15.83 9.71
N GLN A 93 3.58 -16.57 10.66
CA GLN A 93 2.31 -17.24 10.46
C GLN A 93 1.17 -16.25 10.75
N VAL A 94 0.39 -15.91 9.72
CA VAL A 94 -0.66 -14.87 9.78
C VAL A 94 -1.94 -15.36 9.11
N SER A 95 -3.03 -14.59 9.15
CA SER A 95 -4.14 -14.83 8.23
C SER A 95 -3.71 -14.53 6.80
N LEU A 96 -4.31 -15.20 5.82
CA LEU A 96 -4.13 -14.89 4.41
C LEU A 96 -4.41 -13.41 4.16
N GLU A 97 -5.46 -12.86 4.78
CA GLU A 97 -5.79 -11.45 4.75
C GLU A 97 -4.62 -10.51 5.11
N GLU A 98 -3.91 -10.77 6.22
CA GLU A 98 -2.80 -9.95 6.68
C GLU A 98 -1.58 -10.08 5.75
N GLY A 99 -1.33 -11.29 5.23
CA GLY A 99 -0.31 -11.56 4.23
C GLY A 99 -0.56 -10.78 2.93
N LEU A 100 -1.78 -10.86 2.41
CA LEU A 100 -2.23 -10.14 1.23
C LEU A 100 -2.14 -8.64 1.43
N ARG A 101 -2.65 -8.09 2.53
CA ARG A 101 -2.53 -6.66 2.84
C ARG A 101 -1.08 -6.16 2.70
N SER A 102 -0.11 -6.94 3.20
CA SER A 102 1.30 -6.60 3.11
C SER A 102 1.84 -6.64 1.68
N LEU A 103 1.46 -7.64 0.89
CA LEU A 103 1.85 -7.81 -0.52
C LEU A 103 1.23 -6.72 -1.40
N LEU A 104 -0.07 -6.48 -1.24
CA LEU A 104 -0.82 -5.43 -1.96
C LEU A 104 -0.19 -4.06 -1.71
N GLY A 105 0.19 -3.76 -0.46
CA GLY A 105 0.78 -2.48 -0.11
C GLY A 105 2.08 -2.18 -0.86
N VAL A 106 2.97 -3.16 -1.03
CA VAL A 106 4.21 -2.97 -1.80
C VAL A 106 3.93 -2.87 -3.30
N ILE A 107 3.05 -3.72 -3.84
CA ILE A 107 2.69 -3.68 -5.27
C ILE A 107 2.02 -2.34 -5.63
N MET A 108 1.10 -1.86 -4.82
CA MET A 108 0.44 -0.58 -5.09
C MET A 108 1.42 0.60 -4.96
N ALA A 109 2.29 0.59 -3.96
CA ALA A 109 3.24 1.68 -3.73
C ALA A 109 4.33 1.81 -4.81
N THR A 110 4.61 0.74 -5.55
CA THR A 110 5.62 0.73 -6.63
C THR A 110 5.03 0.60 -8.03
N CYS A 111 3.70 0.67 -8.18
CA CYS A 111 3.05 0.75 -9.50
C CYS A 111 3.22 2.14 -10.12
N ALA A 112 2.92 2.27 -11.41
CA ALA A 112 3.03 3.54 -12.14
C ALA A 112 1.90 4.55 -11.87
N CYS A 113 0.99 4.30 -10.91
CA CYS A 113 -0.06 5.26 -10.56
C CYS A 113 0.53 6.48 -9.81
N PRO A 114 0.37 7.73 -10.30
CA PRO A 114 1.02 8.89 -9.68
C PRO A 114 0.53 9.20 -8.26
N VAL A 115 -0.71 8.82 -7.92
CA VAL A 115 -1.26 9.02 -6.57
C VAL A 115 -0.60 8.04 -5.58
N LEU A 116 -0.47 6.77 -5.98
CA LEU A 116 0.11 5.71 -5.14
C LEU A 116 1.65 5.79 -5.07
N ALA A 117 2.31 6.31 -6.12
CA ALA A 117 3.77 6.49 -6.17
C ALA A 117 4.33 7.33 -5.02
N ARG A 118 3.49 8.13 -4.34
CA ARG A 118 3.87 8.87 -3.13
C ARG A 118 4.19 7.96 -1.94
N LEU A 119 3.78 6.69 -1.98
CA LEU A 119 4.08 5.66 -0.99
C LEU A 119 5.40 4.93 -1.28
N LYS A 120 6.06 5.21 -2.41
CA LYS A 120 7.31 4.54 -2.83
C LYS A 120 8.42 4.55 -1.76
N PRO A 121 8.61 5.60 -0.94
CA PRO A 121 9.57 5.55 0.17
C PRO A 121 9.25 4.48 1.23
N MET A 122 7.96 4.20 1.47
CA MET A 122 7.54 3.14 2.39
C MET A 122 7.84 1.75 1.83
N ALA A 123 7.75 1.58 0.51
CA ALA A 123 8.11 0.35 -0.19
C ALA A 123 9.62 0.11 -0.24
N HIS A 124 10.45 1.15 -0.37
CA HIS A 124 11.90 1.00 -0.27
C HIS A 124 12.34 0.51 1.11
N ASN A 125 11.67 0.98 2.16
CA ASN A 125 11.93 0.56 3.53
C ASN A 125 10.90 -0.46 4.02
N HIS A 126 10.41 -1.33 3.13
CA HIS A 126 9.23 -2.15 3.38
C HIS A 126 9.30 -2.90 4.71
N LEU A 127 8.23 -2.80 5.49
CA LEU A 127 8.07 -3.49 6.77
C LEU A 127 6.80 -4.34 6.66
N PRO A 128 6.95 -5.64 6.34
CA PRO A 128 5.83 -6.55 6.30
C PRO A 128 5.13 -6.64 7.66
N PHE A 129 3.82 -6.89 7.64
CA PHE A 129 3.01 -7.09 8.84
C PHE A 129 3.02 -5.92 9.84
N ALA A 130 3.39 -4.71 9.39
CA ALA A 130 3.43 -3.53 10.25
C ALA A 130 2.09 -3.34 10.99
N SER A 131 2.20 -3.14 12.30
CA SER A 131 1.11 -2.71 13.17
C SER A 131 0.64 -1.30 12.81
N SER A 132 -0.53 -0.90 13.32
CA SER A 132 -1.02 0.46 13.17
C SER A 132 -0.03 1.49 13.73
N GLN A 133 0.57 1.22 14.89
CA GLN A 133 1.54 2.13 15.53
C GLN A 133 2.82 2.28 14.71
N GLU A 134 3.39 1.18 14.19
CA GLU A 134 4.56 1.23 13.30
C GLU A 134 4.24 1.97 12.00
N PHE A 135 3.05 1.74 11.44
CA PHE A 135 2.61 2.43 10.23
C PHE A 135 2.50 3.94 10.44
N ILE A 136 1.86 4.37 11.53
CA ILE A 136 1.69 5.80 11.86
C ILE A 136 3.05 6.46 12.09
N LEU A 137 3.89 5.86 12.93
CA LEU A 137 5.22 6.39 13.25
C LEU A 137 6.03 6.56 11.97
N ARG A 138 6.15 5.51 11.15
CA ARG A 138 6.91 5.56 9.89
C ARG A 138 6.35 6.61 8.92
N THR A 139 5.03 6.68 8.79
CA THR A 139 4.37 7.64 7.89
C THR A 139 4.69 9.09 8.28
N ILE A 140 4.52 9.42 9.57
CA ILE A 140 4.75 10.77 10.08
C ILE A 140 6.25 11.12 10.04
N SER A 141 7.12 10.21 10.48
CA SER A 141 8.58 10.41 10.46
C SER A 141 9.11 10.63 9.05
N LEU A 142 8.68 9.83 8.06
CA LEU A 142 9.08 10.01 6.66
C LEU A 142 8.58 11.34 6.09
N TYR A 143 7.34 11.74 6.43
CA TYR A 143 6.80 13.01 5.98
C TYR A 143 7.57 14.20 6.56
N LEU A 144 7.83 14.19 7.88
CA LEU A 144 8.58 15.25 8.55
C LEU A 144 10.04 15.32 8.06
N ALA A 145 10.68 14.18 7.80
CA ALA A 145 12.01 14.16 7.18
C ALA A 145 12.01 14.87 5.82
N ARG A 146 10.99 14.64 4.98
CA ARG A 146 10.82 15.39 3.73
C ARG A 146 10.65 16.90 3.97
N GLN A 147 9.86 17.29 4.97
CA GLN A 147 9.69 18.71 5.30
C GLN A 147 10.98 19.36 5.81
N TYR A 148 11.78 18.63 6.59
CA TYR A 148 13.09 19.08 7.01
C TYR A 148 14.01 19.34 5.81
N PHE A 149 14.07 18.43 4.83
CA PHE A 149 14.87 18.66 3.61
C PHE A 149 14.31 19.80 2.75
N ASN A 150 12.99 19.96 2.65
CA ASN A 150 12.39 21.13 2.00
C ASN A 150 12.89 22.44 2.63
N PHE A 151 12.90 22.53 3.96
CA PHE A 151 13.44 23.68 4.68
C PHE A 151 14.92 23.91 4.38
N ARG A 152 15.74 22.84 4.39
CA ARG A 152 17.18 22.90 4.05
C ARG A 152 17.45 23.38 2.62
N GLU A 153 16.52 23.13 1.70
CA GLU A 153 16.57 23.55 0.31
C GLU A 153 15.89 24.91 0.05
N GLY A 154 15.52 25.65 1.10
CA GLY A 154 14.89 26.98 0.97
C GLY A 154 13.41 26.94 0.52
N ARG A 155 12.78 25.76 0.49
CA ARG A 155 11.34 25.61 0.25
C ARG A 155 10.57 25.78 1.56
N ARG A 156 9.29 26.16 1.47
CA ARG A 156 8.42 26.27 2.65
C ARG A 156 8.04 24.88 3.17
N PRO A 157 8.45 24.48 4.39
CA PRO A 157 8.03 23.21 4.99
C PRO A 157 6.57 23.25 5.49
N ASP A 158 5.92 22.09 5.49
CA ASP A 158 4.58 21.88 6.07
C ASP A 158 4.66 21.18 7.44
N TRP A 159 4.93 21.97 8.48
CA TRP A 159 5.01 21.48 9.86
C TRP A 159 3.65 21.10 10.46
N GLU A 160 2.56 21.60 9.87
CA GLU A 160 1.19 21.29 10.31
C GLU A 160 0.65 19.99 9.71
N LEU A 161 1.45 19.28 8.89
CA LEU A 161 1.09 18.02 8.24
C LEU A 161 -0.16 18.10 7.35
N LYS A 162 -0.56 19.30 6.90
CA LYS A 162 -1.76 19.50 6.06
C LYS A 162 -1.66 18.76 4.74
N GLY A 163 -0.47 18.75 4.14
CA GLY A 163 -0.20 18.00 2.91
C GLY A 163 -0.20 16.49 3.12
N LEU A 164 0.13 15.99 4.32
CA LEU A 164 0.03 14.56 4.67
C LEU A 164 -1.43 14.14 4.71
N VAL A 165 -2.27 14.90 5.42
CA VAL A 165 -3.72 14.66 5.48
C VAL A 165 -4.33 14.67 4.09
N LYS A 166 -4.01 15.69 3.28
CA LYS A 166 -4.47 15.77 1.88
C LYS A 166 -4.02 14.58 1.05
N GLN A 167 -2.77 14.13 1.21
CA GLN A 167 -2.28 12.94 0.51
C GLN A 167 -3.10 11.70 0.86
N PHE A 168 -3.40 11.46 2.13
CA PHE A 168 -4.19 10.30 2.55
C PHE A 168 -5.67 10.41 2.15
N GLN A 169 -6.24 11.62 2.07
CA GLN A 169 -7.58 11.82 1.49
C GLN A 169 -7.60 11.44 0.01
N GLN A 170 -6.55 11.75 -0.76
CA GLN A 170 -6.44 11.33 -2.15
C GLN A 170 -6.28 9.80 -2.28
N LEU A 171 -5.52 9.17 -1.37
CA LEU A 171 -5.38 7.72 -1.33
C LEU A 171 -6.72 7.04 -1.02
N GLN A 172 -7.54 7.61 -0.13
CA GLN A 172 -8.87 7.09 0.19
C GLN A 172 -9.78 7.01 -1.04
N LEU A 173 -9.76 8.02 -1.92
CA LEU A 173 -10.53 8.01 -3.17
C LEU A 173 -10.06 6.90 -4.14
N VAL A 174 -8.74 6.72 -4.26
CA VAL A 174 -8.17 5.63 -5.07
C VAL A 174 -8.59 4.28 -4.51
N ASN A 175 -8.45 4.11 -3.19
CA ASN A 175 -8.79 2.89 -2.47
C ASN A 175 -10.27 2.54 -2.60
N GLN A 176 -11.18 3.52 -2.52
CA GLN A 176 -12.61 3.31 -2.72
C GLN A 176 -12.94 2.82 -4.14
N ALA A 177 -12.40 3.49 -5.16
CA ALA A 177 -12.64 3.08 -6.55
C ALA A 177 -12.02 1.71 -6.86
N PHE A 178 -10.84 1.44 -6.27
CA PHE A 178 -10.18 0.14 -6.41
C PHE A 178 -10.95 -0.97 -5.68
N TRP A 179 -11.55 -0.68 -4.53
CA TRP A 179 -12.44 -1.62 -3.85
C TRP A 179 -13.59 -2.04 -4.77
N GLN A 180 -14.27 -1.07 -5.40
CA GLN A 180 -15.38 -1.35 -6.31
C GLN A 180 -14.93 -2.20 -7.50
N ARG A 181 -13.76 -1.87 -8.07
CA ARG A 181 -13.13 -2.64 -9.14
C ARG A 181 -12.94 -4.13 -8.80
N ILE A 182 -12.46 -4.43 -7.59
CA ILE A 182 -12.26 -5.83 -7.17
C ILE A 182 -13.59 -6.49 -6.81
N HIS A 183 -14.48 -5.76 -6.15
CA HIS A 183 -15.80 -6.27 -5.78
C HIS A 183 -16.60 -6.74 -7.00
N ASP A 184 -16.60 -5.95 -8.09
CA ASP A 184 -17.27 -6.30 -9.36
C ASP A 184 -16.71 -7.55 -10.03
N THR A 185 -15.46 -7.93 -9.73
CA THR A 185 -14.78 -9.09 -10.33
C THR A 185 -14.89 -10.34 -9.44
N CYS A 186 -14.98 -10.16 -8.12
CA CYS A 186 -14.88 -11.22 -7.13
C CYS A 186 -16.11 -11.22 -6.21
N GLU A 187 -17.32 -11.25 -6.78
CA GLU A 187 -18.56 -11.32 -6.01
C GLU A 187 -18.53 -12.49 -5.01
N GLY A 188 -18.71 -12.20 -3.72
CA GLY A 188 -18.71 -13.18 -2.64
C GLY A 188 -17.32 -13.59 -2.11
N ASP A 189 -16.23 -13.02 -2.62
CA ASP A 189 -14.87 -13.38 -2.19
C ASP A 189 -14.50 -12.76 -0.83
N SER A 190 -14.14 -13.62 0.12
CA SER A 190 -13.72 -13.20 1.46
C SER A 190 -12.40 -12.42 1.48
N ASN A 191 -11.54 -12.58 0.47
CA ASN A 191 -10.24 -11.89 0.36
C ASN A 191 -10.36 -10.39 0.09
N LEU A 192 -11.56 -9.91 -0.28
CA LEU A 192 -11.89 -8.47 -0.30
C LEU A 192 -11.59 -7.79 1.05
N LYS A 193 -11.60 -8.53 2.16
CA LYS A 193 -11.23 -8.01 3.49
C LYS A 193 -9.78 -7.51 3.54
N ALA A 194 -8.85 -8.12 2.83
CA ALA A 194 -7.45 -7.69 2.81
C ALA A 194 -7.32 -6.26 2.26
N PHE A 195 -8.10 -5.97 1.23
CA PHE A 195 -8.22 -4.64 0.64
C PHE A 195 -8.87 -3.67 1.63
N LEU A 196 -9.98 -4.05 2.29
CA LEU A 196 -10.62 -3.23 3.32
C LEU A 196 -9.65 -2.88 4.47
N THR A 197 -8.83 -3.83 4.92
CA THR A 197 -7.85 -3.59 5.99
C THR A 197 -6.69 -2.72 5.51
N PHE A 198 -6.23 -2.86 4.26
CA PHE A 198 -5.28 -1.92 3.66
C PHE A 198 -5.87 -0.51 3.60
N PHE A 199 -7.13 -0.39 3.17
CA PHE A 199 -7.84 0.88 3.05
C PHE A 199 -8.08 1.53 4.41
N SER A 200 -8.49 0.77 5.42
CA SER A 200 -8.75 1.29 6.77
C SER A 200 -7.50 1.88 7.43
N MET A 201 -6.32 1.26 7.21
CA MET A 201 -5.05 1.82 7.66
C MET A 201 -4.76 3.18 7.02
N SER A 202 -4.98 3.32 5.72
CA SER A 202 -4.80 4.61 5.03
C SER A 202 -5.80 5.67 5.51
N SER A 203 -7.07 5.30 5.72
CA SER A 203 -8.11 6.22 6.20
C SER A 203 -7.90 6.67 7.64
N SER A 204 -7.21 5.89 8.47
CA SER A 204 -6.93 6.26 9.87
C SER A 204 -6.11 7.56 10.00
N MET A 205 -5.31 7.90 8.97
CA MET A 205 -4.49 9.11 8.92
C MET A 205 -5.31 10.37 8.61
N THR A 206 -6.51 10.25 8.02
CA THR A 206 -7.32 11.41 7.62
C THR A 206 -8.29 11.85 8.72
N VAL A 207 -8.90 10.90 9.44
CA VAL A 207 -10.01 11.18 10.37
C VAL A 207 -9.53 11.78 11.69
N SER A 208 -8.33 11.44 12.17
CA SER A 208 -7.81 12.04 13.39
C SER A 208 -6.29 12.03 13.45
N LEU A 209 -5.67 12.93 12.67
CA LEU A 209 -4.22 13.15 12.73
C LEU A 209 -3.77 13.40 14.16
N GLU A 210 -4.49 14.21 14.93
CA GLU A 210 -4.18 14.49 16.34
C GLU A 210 -4.21 13.21 17.17
N THR A 211 -5.23 12.36 17.04
CA THR A 211 -5.25 11.06 17.74
C THR A 211 -4.09 10.18 17.30
N GLN A 212 -3.69 10.17 16.02
CA GLN A 212 -2.52 9.39 15.59
C GLN A 212 -1.21 9.95 16.18
N LEU A 213 -1.07 11.27 16.26
CA LEU A 213 0.07 11.92 16.91
C LEU A 213 0.15 11.55 18.40
N GLN A 214 -0.98 11.56 19.11
CA GLN A 214 -1.03 11.15 20.52
C GLN A 214 -0.63 9.69 20.74
N LYS A 215 -0.94 8.78 19.80
CA LYS A 215 -0.51 7.37 19.88
C LYS A 215 1.00 7.19 19.78
N ILE A 216 1.67 8.02 18.98
CA ILE A 216 3.14 7.90 18.80
C ILE A 216 3.92 8.81 19.74
N ARG A 217 3.30 9.84 20.32
CA ARG A 217 3.95 10.80 21.22
C ARG A 217 4.77 10.11 22.33
N PRO A 218 4.26 9.09 23.06
CA PRO A 218 5.04 8.41 24.11
C PRO A 218 6.25 7.64 23.60
N LEU A 219 6.30 7.30 22.30
CA LEU A 219 7.44 6.59 21.70
C LEU A 219 8.58 7.53 21.32
N VAL A 220 8.25 8.80 21.02
CA VAL A 220 9.21 9.79 20.49
C VAL A 220 9.59 10.85 21.51
N MET A 221 8.77 11.05 22.53
CA MET A 221 9.08 11.91 23.67
C MET A 221 9.60 11.03 24.79
N SER A 222 10.87 11.24 25.18
CA SER A 222 11.41 10.68 26.41
C SER A 222 10.52 11.12 27.58
N ALA A 223 10.12 10.19 28.43
CA ALA A 223 9.50 10.52 29.70
C ALA A 223 10.54 11.25 30.57
N GLY A 224 10.61 12.58 30.49
CA GLY A 224 11.33 13.40 31.47
C GLY A 224 12.57 14.17 31.01
N GLU A 225 12.85 14.37 29.73
CA GLU A 225 13.88 15.34 29.33
C GLU A 225 13.22 16.69 29.06
N ALA A 226 13.11 17.48 30.12
CA ALA A 226 13.13 18.92 29.97
C ALA A 226 14.45 19.26 29.27
N ILE A 227 14.35 19.70 28.02
CA ILE A 227 15.48 20.32 27.32
C ILE A 227 15.71 21.65 28.04
N GLU A 228 16.75 21.69 28.87
CA GLU A 228 17.33 22.94 29.41
C GLU A 228 17.83 23.84 28.28
#